data_AF-A0A449BRS2-F1
#
_entry.id   AF-A0A449BRS2-F1
#
_cell.length_a   1.000
_cell.length_b   1.000
_cell.length_c   1.000
_cell.angle_alpha   90.00
_cell.angle_beta   90.00
_cell.angle_gamma   90.00
#
_symmetry.space_group_name_H-M   'P 1'
#
loop_
_entity.id
_entity.type
_entity.pdbx_description
1 polymer ?
#
loop_
_entity_poly.entity_id
_entity_poly.type
_entity_poly.pdbx_seq_one_letter_code
_entity_poly.pdbx_strand_id
1 'polypeptide(L)'
;MTDSNNLNQKFMKNYDEITSQNPHSSDPRFLQMNQFNHCAYRYTMFCRCAKELGDDDPRCKFQYYRAQIACTVEQLEEWDDQRQKGTCVMDTMPDRLTAHLRQ
;
A
#
# COMPACT_ATOMS: atom_id res chain seq x y z
N MET A 1 4.18 41.94 -6.69
CA MET A 1 5.39 41.12 -6.91
C MET A 1 5.41 40.07 -5.82
N THR A 2 5.60 38.81 -6.22
CA THR A 2 5.81 37.59 -5.41
C THR A 2 4.61 37.22 -4.50
N ASP A 3 3.95 36.07 -4.67
CA ASP A 3 4.52 34.76 -4.36
C ASP A 3 3.93 33.63 -5.24
N SER A 4 4.49 33.44 -6.44
CA SER A 4 4.19 32.29 -7.31
C SER A 4 4.95 31.01 -6.92
N ASN A 5 5.57 30.94 -5.74
CA ASN A 5 6.52 29.87 -5.38
C ASN A 5 6.09 28.93 -4.24
N ASN A 6 4.85 28.99 -3.75
CA ASN A 6 4.42 28.12 -2.64
C ASN A 6 3.60 26.88 -3.06
N LEU A 7 3.13 26.77 -4.30
CA LEU A 7 2.29 25.65 -4.73
C LEU A 7 3.09 24.36 -4.99
N ASN A 8 4.34 24.49 -5.45
CA ASN A 8 5.13 23.32 -5.87
C ASN A 8 5.77 22.53 -4.72
N GLN A 9 5.95 23.13 -3.53
CA GLN A 9 6.61 22.45 -2.41
C GLN A 9 5.64 21.70 -1.47
N LYS A 10 4.33 21.90 -1.64
CA LYS A 10 3.27 21.23 -0.87
C LYS A 10 2.70 19.97 -1.54
N PHE A 11 3.09 19.66 -2.77
CA PHE A 11 2.34 18.72 -3.62
C PHE A 11 2.72 17.22 -3.54
N MET A 12 3.64 16.79 -2.68
CA MET A 12 4.02 15.36 -2.61
C MET A 12 4.40 14.90 -1.18
N LYS A 13 3.54 15.14 -0.17
CA LYS A 13 3.84 14.63 1.18
C LYS A 13 3.25 13.25 1.48
N ASN A 14 2.09 12.90 0.92
CA ASN A 14 1.55 11.54 1.06
C ASN A 14 0.55 11.21 -0.06
N TYR A 15 0.97 10.41 -1.04
CA TYR A 15 0.08 9.92 -2.11
C TYR A 15 -1.08 9.06 -1.58
N ASP A 16 -0.93 8.45 -0.40
CA ASP A 16 -2.02 7.68 0.20
C ASP A 16 -3.15 8.56 0.71
N GLU A 17 -2.90 9.81 1.08
CA GLU A 17 -3.95 10.76 1.49
C GLU A 17 -4.71 11.34 0.29
N ILE A 18 -4.04 11.47 -0.86
CA ILE A 18 -4.69 11.86 -2.12
C ILE A 18 -5.62 10.73 -2.59
N THR A 19 -5.12 9.49 -2.54
CA THR A 19 -5.87 8.30 -3.01
C THR A 19 -6.85 7.76 -1.97
N SER A 20 -6.82 8.23 -0.71
CA SER A 20 -7.77 7.77 0.32
C SER A 20 -9.19 8.29 0.07
N GLN A 21 -9.33 9.49 -0.50
CA GLN A 21 -10.64 10.07 -0.80
C GLN A 21 -11.27 9.46 -2.05
N ASN A 22 -10.46 8.95 -2.98
CA ASN A 22 -10.92 8.26 -4.17
C ASN A 22 -10.10 6.96 -4.39
N PRO A 23 -10.43 5.87 -3.68
CA PRO A 23 -9.67 4.63 -3.72
C PRO A 23 -9.77 3.90 -5.07
N HIS A 24 -10.76 4.24 -5.90
CA HIS A 24 -10.90 3.74 -7.27
C HIS A 24 -10.04 4.50 -8.28
N SER A 25 -9.43 5.61 -7.87
CA SER A 25 -8.54 6.38 -8.75
C SER A 25 -7.22 5.66 -8.95
N SER A 26 -6.66 5.77 -10.15
CA SER A 26 -5.33 5.26 -10.45
C SER A 26 -4.28 6.01 -9.64
N ASP A 27 -3.42 5.26 -8.94
CA ASP A 27 -2.31 5.84 -8.20
C ASP A 27 -1.27 6.38 -9.18
N PRO A 28 -0.91 7.68 -9.11
CA PRO A 28 0.01 8.30 -10.05
C PRO A 28 1.43 7.73 -10.00
N ARG A 29 1.78 6.93 -8.98
CA ARG A 29 3.05 6.19 -8.91
C ARG A 29 3.09 5.00 -9.86
N PHE A 30 1.93 4.46 -10.23
CA PHE A 30 1.78 3.26 -11.04
C PHE A 30 0.99 3.58 -12.31
N LEU A 31 1.65 4.23 -13.28
CA LEU A 31 1.06 4.61 -14.58
C LEU A 31 1.23 3.54 -15.68
N GLN A 32 1.90 2.45 -15.36
CA GLN A 32 2.15 1.37 -16.32
C GLN A 32 0.90 0.51 -16.49
N MET A 33 0.69 -0.03 -17.70
CA MET A 33 -0.43 -0.94 -17.96
C MET A 33 -0.41 -2.19 -17.05
N ASN A 34 0.78 -2.60 -16.58
CA ASN A 34 0.89 -3.69 -15.63
C ASN A 34 0.58 -3.21 -14.20
N GLN A 35 -0.62 -3.50 -13.73
CA GLN A 35 -1.10 -3.14 -12.40
C GLN A 35 -0.60 -4.08 -11.29
N PHE A 36 0.17 -5.13 -11.61
CA PHE A 36 0.67 -6.09 -10.62
C PHE A 36 1.45 -5.41 -9.49
N ASN A 37 2.32 -4.44 -9.83
CA ASN A 37 3.10 -3.70 -8.84
C ASN A 37 2.22 -2.85 -7.91
N HIS A 38 1.12 -2.29 -8.43
CA HIS A 38 0.17 -1.53 -7.63
C HIS A 38 -0.57 -2.45 -6.64
N CYS A 39 -1.05 -3.60 -7.13
CA CYS A 39 -1.69 -4.63 -6.31
C CYS A 39 -0.75 -5.12 -5.19
N ALA A 40 0.46 -5.54 -5.54
CA ALA A 40 1.47 -6.02 -4.60
C ALA A 40 1.82 -4.97 -3.53
N TYR A 41 1.97 -3.71 -3.92
CA TYR A 41 2.22 -2.61 -2.98
C TYR A 41 1.06 -2.45 -1.99
N ARG A 42 -0.19 -2.46 -2.47
CA ARG A 42 -1.38 -2.30 -1.61
C ARG A 42 -1.54 -3.46 -0.63
N TYR A 43 -1.32 -4.69 -1.09
CA TYR A 43 -1.38 -5.86 -0.22
C TYR A 43 -0.27 -5.85 0.85
N THR A 44 0.96 -5.47 0.48
CA THR A 44 2.07 -5.32 1.45
C THR A 44 1.76 -4.30 2.54
N MET A 45 1.11 -3.18 2.18
CA MET A 45 0.67 -2.17 3.15
C MET A 45 -0.38 -2.72 4.13
N PHE A 46 -1.29 -3.56 3.65
CA PHE A 46 -2.21 -4.30 4.50
C PHE A 46 -1.47 -5.26 5.45
N CYS A 47 -0.59 -6.14 4.95
CA CYS A 47 0.15 -7.09 5.79
C CYS A 47 0.97 -6.40 6.88
N ARG A 48 1.61 -5.28 6.54
CA ARG A 48 2.32 -4.45 7.52
C ARG A 48 1.40 -3.88 8.59
N CYS A 49 0.26 -3.32 8.18
CA CYS A 49 -0.74 -2.78 9.11
C CYS A 49 -1.23 -3.88 10.06
N ALA A 50 -1.60 -5.02 9.49
CA ALA A 50 -2.04 -6.22 10.21
C ALA A 50 -1.00 -6.69 11.24
N LYS A 51 0.29 -6.68 10.91
CA LYS A 51 1.36 -7.05 11.86
C LYS A 51 1.58 -6.04 12.98
N GLU A 52 1.44 -4.74 12.71
CA GLU A 52 1.69 -3.69 13.70
C GLU A 52 0.47 -3.45 14.61
N LEU A 53 -0.75 -3.54 14.08
CA LEU A 53 -1.99 -3.13 14.74
C LEU A 53 -3.00 -4.28 14.95
N GLY A 54 -2.87 -5.36 14.19
CA GLY A 54 -3.83 -6.46 14.13
C GLY A 54 -4.79 -6.36 12.95
N ASP A 55 -5.26 -7.52 12.47
CA ASP A 55 -6.17 -7.65 11.32
C ASP A 55 -7.53 -6.96 11.55
N ASP A 56 -7.94 -6.81 12.81
CA ASP A 56 -9.25 -6.25 13.17
C ASP A 56 -9.32 -4.71 13.23
N ASP A 57 -8.18 -4.01 13.20
CA ASP A 57 -8.14 -2.55 13.26
C ASP A 57 -8.84 -1.95 12.01
N PRO A 58 -9.74 -0.97 12.17
CA PRO A 58 -10.46 -0.36 11.05
C PRO A 58 -9.54 0.25 9.99
N ARG A 59 -8.34 0.70 10.37
CA ARG A 59 -7.34 1.21 9.42
C ARG A 59 -6.78 0.09 8.54
N CYS A 60 -6.56 -1.09 9.10
CA CYS A 60 -6.06 -2.24 8.35
C CYS A 60 -7.14 -2.81 7.43
N LYS A 61 -8.41 -2.84 7.88
CA LYS A 61 -9.57 -3.16 7.02
C LYS A 61 -9.67 -2.21 5.83
N PHE A 62 -9.42 -0.92 6.03
CA PHE A 62 -9.37 0.05 4.93
C PHE A 62 -8.20 -0.20 3.96
N GLN A 63 -7.02 -0.58 4.45
CA GLN A 63 -5.92 -0.96 3.55
C GLN A 63 -6.23 -2.23 2.75
N TYR A 64 -6.89 -3.21 3.38
CA TYR A 64 -7.34 -4.41 2.67
C TYR A 64 -8.37 -4.09 1.58
N TYR A 65 -9.34 -3.21 1.88
CA TYR A 65 -10.29 -2.72 0.88
C TYR A 65 -9.60 -2.05 -0.32
N ARG A 66 -8.54 -1.28 -0.09
CA ARG A 66 -7.75 -0.69 -1.19
C ARG A 66 -7.00 -1.74 -1.99
N ALA A 67 -6.54 -2.83 -1.37
CA ALA A 67 -5.97 -3.96 -2.07
C ALA A 67 -7.02 -4.68 -2.93
N GLN A 68 -8.25 -4.86 -2.43
CA GLN A 68 -9.39 -5.42 -3.19
C GLN A 68 -9.73 -4.64 -4.45
N ILE A 69 -9.56 -3.32 -4.44
CA ILE A 69 -9.77 -2.49 -5.64
C ILE A 69 -8.62 -2.64 -6.65
N ALA A 70 -7.38 -2.79 -6.16
CA ALA A 70 -6.19 -2.80 -7.01
C ALA A 70 -5.85 -4.18 -7.60
N CYS A 71 -6.26 -5.26 -6.91
CA CYS A 71 -5.93 -6.64 -7.24
C CYS A 71 -7.12 -7.37 -7.88
N THR A 72 -6.83 -8.47 -8.60
CA THR A 72 -7.88 -9.44 -8.93
C THR A 72 -8.22 -10.29 -7.70
N VAL A 73 -9.42 -10.87 -7.68
CA VAL A 73 -9.88 -11.71 -6.55
C VAL A 73 -8.98 -12.93 -6.37
N GLU A 74 -8.62 -13.61 -7.45
CA GLU A 74 -7.74 -14.78 -7.45
C GLU A 74 -6.38 -14.48 -6.81
N GLN A 75 -5.75 -13.34 -7.16
CA GLN A 75 -4.46 -12.93 -6.58
C GLN A 75 -4.55 -12.70 -5.07
N LEU A 76 -5.66 -12.12 -4.60
CA LEU A 76 -5.87 -11.88 -3.18
C LEU A 76 -6.08 -13.17 -2.41
N GLU A 77 -6.92 -14.07 -2.93
CA GLU A 77 -7.17 -15.37 -2.30
C GLU A 77 -5.87 -16.18 -2.21
N GLU A 78 -5.07 -16.22 -3.28
CA GLU A 78 -3.77 -16.89 -3.26
C GLU A 78 -2.82 -16.31 -2.21
N TRP A 79 -2.74 -14.98 -2.10
CA TRP A 79 -1.86 -14.33 -1.13
C TRP A 79 -2.37 -14.48 0.31
N ASP A 80 -3.68 -14.44 0.53
CA ASP A 80 -4.29 -14.69 1.83
C ASP A 80 -4.05 -16.14 2.29
N ASP A 81 -4.16 -17.11 1.39
CA ASP A 81 -3.80 -18.51 1.65
C ASP A 81 -2.31 -18.67 2.00
N GLN A 82 -1.43 -18.01 1.23
CA GLN A 82 0.01 -18.01 1.51
C GLN A 82 0.32 -17.34 2.86
N ARG A 83 -0.44 -16.31 3.23
CA ARG A 83 -0.31 -15.61 4.51
C ARG A 83 -0.73 -16.51 5.67
N GLN A 84 -1.85 -17.23 5.54
CA GLN A 84 -2.28 -18.22 6.52
C GLN A 84 -1.27 -19.37 6.69
N LYS A 85 -0.60 -19.76 5.60
CA LYS A 85 0.48 -20.77 5.62
C LYS A 85 1.83 -20.22 6.14
N GLY A 86 1.95 -18.90 6.30
CA GLY A 86 3.20 -18.25 6.73
C GLY A 86 4.29 -18.19 5.66
N THR A 87 3.96 -18.42 4.38
CA THR A 87 4.91 -18.42 3.25
C THR A 87 4.83 -17.15 2.40
N CYS A 88 3.97 -16.20 2.76
CA CYS A 88 3.80 -14.96 2.00
C CYS A 88 5.02 -14.04 2.14
N VAL A 89 5.68 -13.73 1.02
CA VAL A 89 6.82 -12.82 0.97
C VAL A 89 6.43 -11.39 1.40
N MET A 90 5.22 -10.95 1.04
CA MET A 90 4.72 -9.61 1.37
C MET A 90 4.45 -9.41 2.86
N ASP A 91 4.25 -10.51 3.59
CA ASP A 91 4.08 -10.49 5.04
C ASP A 91 5.43 -10.43 5.78
N THR A 92 6.55 -10.66 5.10
CA THR A 92 7.87 -10.65 5.75
C THR A 92 8.32 -9.23 6.04
N MET A 93 8.38 -8.86 7.31
CA MET A 93 8.96 -7.58 7.74
C MET A 93 10.48 -7.67 7.68
N PRO A 94 11.18 -6.64 7.17
CA PRO A 94 12.63 -6.60 7.30
C PRO A 94 13.00 -6.51 8.78
N ASP A 95 14.03 -7.26 9.16
CA ASP A 95 14.55 -7.25 10.51
C ASP A 95 14.83 -5.82 10.98
N ARG A 96 14.64 -5.55 12.28
CA ARG A 96 15.00 -4.25 12.88
C ARG A 96 16.46 -3.86 12.58
N LEU A 97 17.32 -4.85 12.39
CA LEU A 97 18.71 -4.65 11.99
C LEU A 97 18.86 -4.13 10.56
N THR A 98 17.96 -4.45 9.63
CA THR A 98 17.98 -3.96 8.24
C THR A 98 17.06 -2.76 8.02
N ALA A 99 16.39 -2.26 9.07
CA ALA A 99 15.50 -1.10 8.99
C ALA A 99 16.20 0.17 8.45
N HIS A 100 17.50 0.32 8.71
CA HIS A 100 18.32 1.45 8.24
C HIS A 100 18.71 1.36 6.75
N LEU A 101 18.50 0.21 6.10
CA LEU A 101 18.82 -0.01 4.68
C LEU A 101 17.68 0.40 3.73
N ARG A 102 16.55 0.88 4.27
CA ARG A 102 15.47 1.47 3.49
C ARG A 102 15.86 2.89 3.05
N GLN A 103 16.69 2.99 2.02
CA GLN A 103 16.93 4.22 1.25
C GLN A 103 16.03 4.27 0.03
#